data_AF-A0AAU4UFZ4-F1
#
_entry.id   AF-A0AAU4UFZ4-F1
#
_cell.length_a   1.000
_cell.length_b   1.000
_cell.length_c   1.000
_cell.angle_alpha   90.00
_cell.angle_beta   90.00
_cell.angle_gamma   90.00
#
_symmetry.space_group_name_H-M   'P 1'
#
loop_
_entity.id
_entity.type
_entity.pdbx_description
1 polymer ?
#
loop_
_entity_poly.entity_id
_entity_poly.type
_entity_poly.pdbx_seq_one_letter_code
_entity_poly.pdbx_strand_id
1 'polypeptide(L)'
;MAAIRTLDQLQASLTENLVWRTNEMDQWLMVAGRVRSHELPGILRGGLALIYAHWEGYVKDSACAYLEYVSRKGLKVGDLRPELAAIALRSSLGKGEQSKDSKSHTEIVSLIRNELNRPAQLKYDAATIRTRSNLNFKVFDDIMHSIGCDASRHEIFQLLIDARLLKFRNEIAHGRQEYVALDDWMEIRDRVVLILKDVRDQISNSAAQKLYLASSVAASSSSV
;
A
#
# COMPACT_ATOMS: atom_id res chain seq x y z
N MET A 1 -7.60 17.35 3.50
CA MET A 1 -8.42 16.51 2.59
C MET A 1 -9.81 16.35 3.18
N ALA A 2 -10.84 16.23 2.33
CA ALA A 2 -12.17 15.90 2.79
C ALA A 2 -12.21 14.45 3.30
N ALA A 3 -13.01 14.20 4.32
CA ALA A 3 -13.14 12.86 4.92
C ALA A 3 -13.81 11.85 3.97
N ILE A 4 -13.28 10.62 3.92
CA ILE A 4 -13.72 9.56 2.99
C ILE A 4 -14.79 8.67 3.66
N ARG A 5 -16.08 8.96 3.44
CA ARG A 5 -17.22 8.23 4.05
C ARG A 5 -17.94 7.29 3.09
N THR A 6 -17.97 7.65 1.82
CA THR A 6 -18.75 6.99 0.77
C THR A 6 -17.84 6.24 -0.21
N LEU A 7 -18.42 5.31 -0.96
CA LEU A 7 -17.69 4.59 -2.00
C LEU A 7 -17.18 5.56 -3.07
N ASP A 8 -18.02 6.50 -3.51
CA ASP A 8 -17.66 7.51 -4.51
C ASP A 8 -16.48 8.37 -4.06
N GLN A 9 -16.46 8.78 -2.77
CA GLN A 9 -15.33 9.53 -2.22
C GLN A 9 -14.04 8.71 -2.21
N LEU A 10 -14.11 7.42 -1.90
CA LEU A 10 -12.94 6.55 -1.94
C LEU A 10 -12.46 6.38 -3.38
N GLN A 11 -13.35 6.06 -4.31
CA GLN A 11 -13.02 5.87 -5.72
C GLN A 11 -12.45 7.14 -6.34
N ALA A 12 -13.02 8.31 -6.04
CA ALA A 12 -12.48 9.60 -6.45
C ALA A 12 -11.07 9.82 -5.89
N SER A 13 -10.88 9.59 -4.58
CA SER A 13 -9.57 9.76 -3.93
C SER A 13 -8.49 8.86 -4.55
N LEU A 14 -8.79 7.59 -4.82
CA LEU A 14 -7.87 6.65 -5.48
C LEU A 14 -7.58 7.08 -6.93
N THR A 15 -8.61 7.48 -7.67
CA THR A 15 -8.49 7.85 -9.09
C THR A 15 -7.70 9.14 -9.26
N GLU A 16 -8.02 10.18 -8.51
CA GLU A 16 -7.30 11.45 -8.53
C GLU A 16 -5.83 11.23 -8.18
N ASN A 17 -5.55 10.46 -7.12
CA ASN A 17 -4.19 10.12 -6.72
C ASN A 17 -3.39 9.37 -7.77
N LEU A 18 -4.04 8.48 -8.54
CA LEU A 18 -3.40 7.73 -9.60
C LEU A 18 -3.10 8.64 -10.80
N VAL A 19 -4.11 9.41 -11.23
CA VAL A 19 -4.06 10.24 -12.43
C VAL A 19 -2.94 11.27 -12.37
N TRP A 20 -2.79 12.01 -11.26
CA TRP A 20 -1.74 13.03 -11.21
C TRP A 20 -0.34 12.41 -11.25
N ARG A 21 -0.14 11.26 -10.58
CA ARG A 21 1.15 10.55 -10.58
C ARG A 21 1.49 9.99 -11.95
N THR A 22 0.53 9.37 -12.64
CA THR A 22 0.77 8.86 -13.99
C THR A 22 1.05 10.00 -14.97
N ASN A 23 0.33 11.12 -14.84
CA ASN A 23 0.56 12.31 -15.66
C ASN A 23 1.95 12.89 -15.42
N GLU A 24 2.44 12.93 -14.17
CA GLU A 24 3.80 13.42 -13.87
C GLU A 24 4.88 12.49 -14.44
N MET A 25 4.68 11.17 -14.38
CA MET A 25 5.57 10.21 -15.06
C MET A 25 5.58 10.41 -16.59
N ASP A 26 4.41 10.64 -17.20
CA ASP A 26 4.31 10.93 -18.64
C ASP A 26 5.00 12.25 -19.00
N GLN A 27 4.84 13.29 -18.17
CA GLN A 27 5.52 14.57 -18.34
C GLN A 27 7.03 14.40 -18.24
N TRP A 28 7.52 13.57 -17.33
CA TRP A 28 8.95 13.28 -17.20
C TRP A 28 9.50 12.62 -18.47
N LEU A 29 8.77 11.66 -19.05
CA LEU A 29 9.15 11.02 -20.31
C LEU A 29 9.21 12.03 -21.46
N MET A 30 8.26 12.96 -21.54
CA MET A 30 8.29 14.05 -22.52
C MET A 30 9.51 14.95 -22.37
N VAL A 31 9.94 15.25 -21.14
CA VAL A 31 11.17 16.00 -20.87
C VAL A 31 12.39 15.20 -21.33
N ALA A 32 12.49 13.92 -20.98
CA ALA A 32 13.58 13.05 -21.38
C ALA A 32 13.72 12.95 -22.91
N GLY A 33 12.62 12.98 -23.66
CA GLY A 33 12.65 12.98 -25.13
C GLY A 33 13.11 14.28 -25.79
N ARG A 34 13.27 15.38 -25.04
CA ARG A 34 13.63 16.71 -25.57
C ARG A 34 15.04 17.17 -25.22
N VAL A 35 15.68 16.51 -24.26
CA VAL A 35 17.04 16.88 -23.81
C VAL A 35 18.12 16.35 -24.75
N ARG A 36 19.31 16.94 -24.69
CA ARG A 36 20.47 16.48 -25.46
C ARG A 36 21.00 15.17 -24.86
N SER A 37 21.70 14.37 -25.67
CA SER A 37 22.20 13.05 -25.25
C SER A 37 23.09 13.07 -24.00
N HIS A 38 23.85 14.14 -23.76
CA HIS A 38 24.70 14.27 -22.56
C HIS A 38 23.92 14.64 -21.28
N GLU A 39 22.70 15.18 -21.42
CA GLU A 39 21.82 15.56 -20.30
C GLU A 39 20.94 14.39 -19.86
N LEU A 40 20.59 13.51 -20.82
CA LEU A 40 19.66 12.39 -20.63
C LEU A 40 19.97 11.52 -19.40
N PRO A 41 21.22 11.10 -19.11
CA PRO A 41 21.49 10.26 -17.95
C PRO A 41 21.11 10.93 -16.62
N GLY A 42 21.29 12.24 -16.50
CA GLY A 42 20.87 13.00 -15.31
C GLY A 42 19.36 13.07 -15.17
N ILE A 43 18.66 13.29 -16.28
CA ILE A 43 17.19 13.32 -16.34
C ILE A 43 16.60 11.95 -15.98
N LEU A 44 17.14 10.85 -16.51
CA LEU A 44 16.64 9.50 -16.22
C LEU A 44 16.85 9.11 -14.76
N ARG A 45 17.99 9.49 -14.15
CA ARG A 45 18.20 9.30 -12.71
C ARG A 45 17.14 10.02 -11.88
N GLY A 46 16.89 11.31 -12.16
CA GLY A 46 15.84 12.08 -11.48
C GLY A 46 14.46 11.44 -11.64
N GLY A 47 14.14 10.97 -12.84
CA GLY A 47 12.87 10.31 -13.13
C GLY A 47 12.67 8.99 -12.41
N LEU A 48 13.74 8.25 -12.18
CA LEU A 48 13.64 6.98 -11.44
C LEU A 48 13.33 7.21 -9.96
N ALA A 49 13.92 8.26 -9.36
CA ALA A 49 13.55 8.70 -8.02
C ALA A 49 12.08 9.16 -7.96
N LEU A 50 11.60 9.86 -8.99
CA LEU A 50 10.19 10.24 -9.13
C LEU A 50 9.26 9.01 -9.20
N ILE A 51 9.58 8.02 -10.05
CA ILE A 51 8.79 6.79 -10.18
C ILE A 51 8.69 6.08 -8.82
N TYR A 52 9.81 5.93 -8.10
CA TYR A 52 9.82 5.31 -6.79
C TYR A 52 8.95 6.08 -5.79
N ALA A 53 9.06 7.42 -5.76
CA ALA A 53 8.27 8.26 -4.86
C ALA A 53 6.77 8.15 -5.12
N HIS A 54 6.36 8.11 -6.40
CA HIS A 54 4.96 7.90 -6.76
C HIS A 54 4.46 6.52 -6.39
N TRP A 55 5.26 5.47 -6.63
CA TRP A 55 4.90 4.12 -6.26
C TRP A 55 4.71 3.98 -4.75
N GLU A 56 5.69 4.42 -3.96
CA GLU A 56 5.61 4.36 -2.50
C GLU A 56 4.45 5.20 -1.97
N GLY A 57 4.31 6.42 -2.46
CA GLY A 57 3.25 7.33 -2.04
C GLY A 57 1.87 6.77 -2.35
N TYR A 58 1.65 6.27 -3.58
CA TYR A 58 0.34 5.78 -3.99
C TYR A 58 -0.13 4.56 -3.19
N VAL A 59 0.75 3.57 -2.99
CA VAL A 59 0.43 2.38 -2.19
C VAL A 59 0.02 2.78 -0.77
N LYS A 60 0.80 3.66 -0.13
CA LYS A 60 0.53 4.11 1.24
C LYS A 60 -0.74 4.94 1.34
N ASP A 61 -0.91 5.91 0.44
CA ASP A 61 -2.08 6.80 0.44
C ASP A 61 -3.37 6.02 0.17
N SER A 62 -3.33 5.06 -0.76
CA SER A 62 -4.49 4.23 -1.09
C SER A 62 -4.90 3.32 0.07
N ALA A 63 -3.92 2.72 0.76
CA ALA A 63 -4.18 1.91 1.95
C ALA A 63 -4.76 2.78 3.09
N CYS A 64 -4.21 3.97 3.34
CA CYS A 64 -4.75 4.92 4.32
C CYS A 64 -6.19 5.35 3.98
N ALA A 65 -6.45 5.70 2.72
CA ALA A 65 -7.77 6.09 2.24
C ALA A 65 -8.81 4.98 2.45
N TYR A 66 -8.41 3.73 2.18
CA TYR A 66 -9.25 2.57 2.41
C TYR A 66 -9.54 2.32 3.90
N LEU A 67 -8.51 2.39 4.76
CA LEU A 67 -8.69 2.27 6.20
C LEU A 67 -9.60 3.38 6.75
N GLU A 68 -9.48 4.61 6.26
CA GLU A 68 -10.38 5.70 6.63
C GLU A 68 -11.84 5.35 6.26
N TYR A 69 -12.05 4.91 5.02
CA TYR A 69 -13.37 4.49 4.54
C TYR A 69 -13.99 3.41 5.42
N VAL A 70 -13.24 2.34 5.75
CA VAL A 70 -13.72 1.23 6.58
C VAL A 70 -13.94 1.67 8.03
N SER A 71 -13.01 2.44 8.60
CA SER A 71 -13.11 2.98 9.98
C SER A 71 -14.41 3.75 10.20
N ARG A 72 -14.82 4.52 9.19
CA ARG A 72 -16.05 5.34 9.23
C ARG A 72 -17.33 4.54 9.05
N LYS A 73 -17.28 3.23 8.82
CA LYS A 73 -18.47 2.36 8.80
C LYS A 73 -18.98 2.00 10.20
N GLY A 74 -18.21 2.30 11.26
CA GLY A 74 -18.65 2.05 12.65
C GLY A 74 -18.82 0.57 12.97
N LEU A 75 -18.06 -0.29 12.30
CA LEU A 75 -18.10 -1.75 12.45
C LEU A 75 -17.47 -2.18 13.77
N LYS A 76 -17.84 -3.37 14.25
CA LYS A 76 -17.15 -4.03 15.36
C LYS A 76 -15.95 -4.82 14.86
N VAL A 77 -15.02 -5.14 15.75
CA VAL A 77 -13.84 -5.96 15.41
C VAL A 77 -14.24 -7.31 14.83
N GLY A 78 -15.28 -7.96 15.37
CA GLY A 78 -15.77 -9.25 14.89
C GLY A 78 -16.48 -9.19 13.53
N ASP A 79 -16.89 -8.00 13.07
CA ASP A 79 -17.50 -7.83 11.75
C ASP A 79 -16.44 -7.76 10.64
N LEU A 80 -15.20 -7.40 11.00
CA LEU A 80 -14.10 -7.22 10.06
C LEU A 80 -13.44 -8.55 9.68
N ARG A 81 -12.95 -8.62 8.45
CA ARG A 81 -12.02 -9.68 8.04
C ARG A 81 -10.77 -9.71 8.94
N PRO A 82 -10.12 -10.87 9.11
CA PRO A 82 -9.03 -11.04 10.08
C PRO A 82 -7.90 -10.02 9.97
N GLU A 83 -7.52 -9.64 8.75
CA GLU A 83 -6.41 -8.72 8.47
C GLU A 83 -6.71 -7.31 8.98
N LEU A 84 -7.93 -6.81 8.73
CA LEU A 84 -8.39 -5.51 9.25
C LEU A 84 -8.64 -5.56 10.76
N ALA A 85 -9.17 -6.67 11.28
CA ALA A 85 -9.32 -6.88 12.71
C ALA A 85 -7.95 -6.84 13.43
N ALA A 86 -6.92 -7.41 12.82
CA ALA A 86 -5.55 -7.37 13.33
C ALA A 86 -5.00 -5.93 13.40
N ILE A 87 -5.30 -5.08 12.42
CA ILE A 87 -4.97 -3.65 12.48
C ILE A 87 -5.68 -2.98 13.66
N ALA A 88 -6.99 -3.23 13.83
CA ALA A 88 -7.78 -2.66 14.92
C ALA A 88 -7.29 -3.10 16.31
N LEU A 89 -6.67 -4.28 16.42
CA LEU A 89 -6.16 -4.87 17.66
C LEU A 89 -4.65 -4.65 17.87
N ARG A 90 -3.94 -4.06 16.91
CA ARG A 90 -2.46 -4.02 16.88
C ARG A 90 -1.81 -3.50 18.17
N SER A 91 -2.35 -2.43 18.76
CA SER A 91 -1.82 -1.87 20.01
C SER A 91 -2.02 -2.79 21.22
N SER A 92 -3.10 -3.57 21.21
CA SER A 92 -3.41 -4.53 22.26
C SER A 92 -2.54 -5.78 22.12
N LEU A 93 -2.35 -6.26 20.89
CA LEU A 93 -1.45 -7.39 20.57
C LEU A 93 0.01 -7.08 20.90
N GLY A 94 0.51 -5.91 20.50
CA GLY A 94 1.92 -5.55 20.71
C GLY A 94 2.33 -5.38 22.18
N LYS A 95 1.40 -5.04 23.08
CA LYS A 95 1.67 -5.02 24.54
C LYS A 95 1.87 -6.42 25.10
N GLY A 96 1.03 -7.37 24.68
CA GLY A 96 1.11 -8.75 25.11
C GLY A 96 2.38 -9.47 24.64
N GLU A 97 2.88 -9.13 23.46
CA GLU A 97 4.09 -9.74 22.88
C GLU A 97 5.40 -9.27 23.54
N GLN A 98 5.44 -8.02 24.03
CA GLN A 98 6.65 -7.44 24.62
C GLN A 98 6.93 -7.91 26.05
N SER A 99 5.96 -8.49 26.74
CA SER A 99 6.07 -8.92 28.13
C SER A 99 5.92 -10.44 28.26
N LYS A 100 6.82 -11.06 29.03
CA LYS A 100 6.82 -12.51 29.29
C LYS A 100 6.05 -12.91 30.55
N ASP A 101 5.32 -11.98 31.17
CA ASP A 101 4.63 -12.23 32.43
C ASP A 101 3.22 -12.82 32.24
N SER A 102 2.75 -13.56 33.24
CA SER A 102 1.44 -14.23 33.22
C SER A 102 0.27 -13.25 33.00
N LYS A 103 0.41 -12.01 33.46
CA LYS A 103 -0.60 -10.95 33.25
C LYS A 103 -0.75 -10.61 31.77
N SER A 104 0.34 -10.45 31.03
CA SER A 104 0.29 -10.13 29.61
C SER A 104 -0.31 -11.27 28.77
N HIS A 105 -0.03 -12.53 29.11
CA HIS A 105 -0.72 -13.67 28.49
C HIS A 105 -2.22 -13.69 28.81
N THR A 106 -2.59 -13.36 30.05
CA THR A 106 -4.01 -13.26 30.45
C THR A 106 -4.71 -12.13 29.69
N GLU A 107 -4.04 -11.00 29.46
CA GLU A 107 -4.56 -9.91 28.64
C GLU A 107 -4.84 -10.38 27.21
N ILE A 108 -3.90 -11.08 26.55
CA ILE A 108 -4.11 -11.65 25.20
C ILE A 108 -5.33 -12.58 25.17
N VAL A 109 -5.44 -13.51 26.12
CA VAL A 109 -6.59 -14.43 26.18
C VAL A 109 -7.89 -13.67 26.41
N SER A 110 -7.89 -12.62 27.25
CA SER A 110 -9.08 -11.78 27.45
C SER A 110 -9.46 -11.01 26.18
N LEU A 111 -8.46 -10.53 25.42
CA LEU A 111 -8.69 -9.83 24.16
C LEU A 111 -9.42 -10.75 23.17
N ILE A 112 -8.94 -11.98 23.02
CA ILE A 112 -9.54 -12.99 22.14
C ILE A 112 -10.99 -13.28 22.53
N ARG A 113 -11.28 -13.40 23.84
CA ARG A 113 -12.62 -13.77 24.32
C ARG A 113 -13.63 -12.61 24.28
N ASN A 114 -13.18 -11.37 24.46
CA ASN A 114 -14.09 -10.27 24.82
C ASN A 114 -14.12 -9.11 23.81
N GLU A 115 -13.13 -8.97 22.92
CA GLU A 115 -12.95 -7.73 22.14
C GLU A 115 -13.67 -7.72 20.79
N LEU A 116 -14.30 -8.82 20.38
CA LEU A 116 -15.00 -8.90 19.09
C LEU A 116 -16.17 -7.91 18.99
N ASN A 117 -16.80 -7.58 20.12
CA ASN A 117 -17.95 -6.67 20.14
C ASN A 117 -17.60 -5.18 20.21
N ARG A 118 -16.32 -4.82 20.37
CA ARG A 118 -15.90 -3.43 20.48
C ARG A 118 -15.91 -2.74 19.11
N PRO A 119 -16.12 -1.42 19.03
CA PRO A 119 -15.92 -0.66 17.80
C PRO A 119 -14.50 -0.80 17.26
N ALA A 120 -14.36 -1.14 15.98
CA ALA A 120 -13.07 -1.26 15.32
C ALA A 120 -12.48 0.13 15.06
N GLN A 121 -11.54 0.55 15.91
CA GLN A 121 -10.78 1.78 15.70
C GLN A 121 -9.59 1.51 14.77
N LEU A 122 -9.85 1.52 13.47
CA LEU A 122 -8.79 1.50 12.47
C LEU A 122 -8.13 2.88 12.44
N LYS A 123 -6.88 2.94 12.86
CA LYS A 123 -6.04 4.11 12.59
C LYS A 123 -5.72 4.13 11.10
N TYR A 124 -5.82 5.29 10.49
CA TYR A 124 -5.63 5.49 9.04
C TYR A 124 -4.60 6.58 8.76
N ASP A 125 -3.78 6.93 9.76
CA ASP A 125 -2.67 7.83 9.56
C ASP A 125 -1.51 7.14 8.84
N ALA A 126 -0.64 7.95 8.23
CA ALA A 126 0.56 7.45 7.57
C ALA A 126 1.46 6.63 8.51
N ALA A 127 1.40 6.84 9.84
CA ALA A 127 2.18 6.06 10.80
C ALA A 127 1.67 4.63 10.96
N THR A 128 0.41 4.37 10.65
CA THR A 128 -0.23 3.06 10.74
C THR A 128 0.17 2.15 9.57
N ILE A 129 0.26 2.72 8.36
CA ILE A 129 0.71 2.04 7.14
C ILE A 129 2.24 2.14 6.97
N ARG A 130 2.92 3.07 7.66
CA ARG A 130 4.39 3.14 7.65
C ARG A 130 4.98 1.88 8.28
N THR A 131 5.54 1.05 7.42
CA THR A 131 6.74 0.30 7.76
C THR A 131 7.89 1.31 7.91
N ARG A 132 8.77 1.12 8.90
CA ARG A 132 9.95 1.99 9.13
C ARG A 132 11.03 1.83 8.06
N SER A 133 10.66 1.27 6.91
CA SER A 133 11.55 0.79 5.87
C SER A 133 11.11 1.39 4.54
N ASN A 134 12.06 1.53 3.63
CA ASN A 134 11.73 1.80 2.23
C ASN A 134 10.76 0.72 1.73
N LEU A 135 9.83 1.11 0.87
CA LEU A 135 8.91 0.14 0.29
C LEU A 135 9.74 -0.75 -0.63
N ASN A 136 9.81 -2.04 -0.30
CA ASN A 136 10.31 -3.11 -1.14
C ASN A 136 9.15 -4.08 -1.41
N PHE A 137 9.33 -5.13 -2.18
CA PHE A 137 8.24 -6.05 -2.50
C PHE A 137 7.62 -6.68 -1.24
N LYS A 138 8.45 -7.14 -0.30
CA LYS A 138 7.97 -7.72 0.97
C LYS A 138 7.08 -6.74 1.75
N VAL A 139 7.51 -5.49 1.85
CA VAL A 139 6.76 -4.44 2.54
C VAL A 139 5.46 -4.11 1.78
N PHE A 140 5.50 -4.11 0.45
CA PHE A 140 4.31 -3.94 -0.38
C PHE A 140 3.31 -5.07 -0.16
N ASP A 141 3.77 -6.32 -0.14
CA ASP A 141 2.96 -7.50 0.19
C ASP A 141 2.35 -7.40 1.59
N ASP A 142 3.16 -7.06 2.61
CA ASP A 142 2.69 -6.85 3.98
C ASP A 142 1.56 -5.79 4.05
N ILE A 143 1.70 -4.68 3.31
CA ILE A 143 0.67 -3.63 3.26
C ILE A 143 -0.60 -4.15 2.58
N MET A 144 -0.48 -4.76 1.40
CA MET A 144 -1.62 -5.30 0.66
C MET A 144 -2.38 -6.35 1.46
N HIS A 145 -1.65 -7.29 2.07
CA HIS A 145 -2.22 -8.29 2.97
C HIS A 145 -2.97 -7.65 4.14
N SER A 146 -2.38 -6.64 4.80
CA SER A 146 -3.00 -5.99 5.96
C SER A 146 -4.36 -5.34 5.67
N ILE A 147 -4.58 -4.89 4.43
CA ILE A 147 -5.85 -4.31 3.97
C ILE A 147 -6.76 -5.34 3.28
N GLY A 148 -6.37 -6.62 3.27
CA GLY A 148 -7.13 -7.72 2.68
C GLY A 148 -7.06 -7.79 1.15
N CYS A 149 -6.03 -7.20 0.55
CA CYS A 149 -5.73 -7.29 -0.87
C CYS A 149 -4.60 -8.31 -1.12
N ASP A 150 -4.37 -8.66 -2.38
CA ASP A 150 -3.43 -9.68 -2.82
C ASP A 150 -2.26 -9.07 -3.63
N ALA A 151 -1.03 -9.32 -3.20
CA ALA A 151 0.17 -8.92 -3.93
C ALA A 151 0.86 -10.07 -4.68
N SER A 152 0.41 -11.32 -4.54
CA SER A 152 1.10 -12.50 -5.10
C SER A 152 1.28 -12.42 -6.61
N ARG A 153 0.27 -11.90 -7.33
CA ARG A 153 0.36 -11.67 -8.79
C ARG A 153 1.44 -10.68 -9.22
N HIS A 154 1.98 -9.89 -8.30
CA HIS A 154 3.07 -8.95 -8.54
C HIS A 154 4.45 -9.51 -8.17
N GLU A 155 4.53 -10.73 -7.65
CA GLU A 155 5.80 -11.39 -7.29
C GLU A 155 6.75 -11.50 -8.48
N ILE A 156 6.19 -11.65 -9.69
CA ILE A 156 6.94 -11.57 -10.96
C ILE A 156 7.71 -10.25 -11.15
N PHE A 157 7.32 -9.18 -10.46
CA PHE A 157 7.97 -7.87 -10.48
C PHE A 157 8.87 -7.62 -9.26
N GLN A 158 9.02 -8.58 -8.36
CA GLN A 158 9.83 -8.43 -7.15
C GLN A 158 11.27 -7.99 -7.47
N LEU A 159 11.92 -8.63 -8.45
CA LEU A 159 13.28 -8.26 -8.84
C LEU A 159 13.34 -6.82 -9.38
N LEU A 160 12.32 -6.38 -10.11
CA LEU A 160 12.23 -5.00 -10.60
C LEU A 160 12.07 -4.01 -9.45
N ILE A 161 11.19 -4.29 -8.49
CA ILE A 161 10.95 -3.41 -7.34
C ILE A 161 12.21 -3.32 -6.47
N ASP A 162 12.78 -4.46 -6.08
CA ASP A 162 13.85 -4.50 -5.09
C ASP A 162 15.20 -4.10 -5.68
N ALA A 163 15.55 -4.64 -6.85
CA ALA A 163 16.87 -4.47 -7.44
C ALA A 163 16.96 -3.35 -8.48
N ARG A 164 15.84 -2.93 -9.10
CA ARG A 164 15.84 -1.87 -10.13
C ARG A 164 15.17 -0.57 -9.69
N LEU A 165 14.16 -0.61 -8.84
CA LEU A 165 13.50 0.63 -8.39
C LEU A 165 14.10 1.12 -7.07
N LEU A 166 14.06 0.27 -6.04
CA LEU A 166 14.53 0.61 -4.70
C LEU A 166 16.04 0.79 -4.65
N LYS A 167 16.81 -0.15 -5.23
CA LYS A 167 18.28 -0.03 -5.27
C LYS A 167 18.67 1.30 -5.90
N PHE A 168 18.18 1.60 -7.11
CA PHE A 168 18.53 2.84 -7.79
C PHE A 168 18.12 4.09 -7.00
N ARG A 169 16.94 4.09 -6.36
CA ARG A 169 16.58 5.19 -5.46
C ARG A 169 17.62 5.40 -4.36
N ASN A 170 18.10 4.32 -3.74
CA ASN A 170 19.12 4.42 -2.68
C ASN A 170 20.46 4.90 -3.26
N GLU A 171 20.90 4.34 -4.38
CA GLU A 171 22.14 4.74 -5.07
C GLU A 171 22.13 6.23 -5.45
N ILE A 172 21.02 6.71 -6.02
CA ILE A 172 20.82 8.12 -6.39
C ILE A 172 20.82 9.00 -5.15
N ALA A 173 20.11 8.61 -4.08
CA ALA A 173 20.10 9.34 -2.81
C ALA A 173 21.48 9.41 -2.14
N HIS A 174 22.35 8.43 -2.41
CA HIS A 174 23.75 8.41 -1.95
C HIS A 174 24.74 9.05 -2.95
N GLY A 175 24.26 9.66 -4.03
CA GLY A 175 25.09 10.39 -4.99
C GLY A 175 25.91 9.49 -5.94
N ARG A 176 25.57 8.21 -6.05
CA ARG A 176 26.26 7.28 -6.95
C ARG A 176 25.76 7.43 -8.39
N GLN A 177 26.71 7.42 -9.33
CA GLN A 177 26.43 7.65 -10.75
C GLN A 177 25.98 6.34 -11.40
N GLU A 178 24.70 6.00 -11.23
CA GLU A 178 24.08 4.90 -11.94
C GLU A 178 23.66 5.32 -13.36
N TYR A 179 23.90 4.44 -14.33
CA TYR A 179 23.43 4.63 -15.70
C TYR A 179 22.12 3.87 -15.89
N VAL A 180 21.10 4.57 -16.38
CA VAL A 180 19.79 4.00 -16.68
C VAL A 180 19.53 4.25 -18.16
N ALA A 181 19.29 3.19 -18.94
CA ALA A 181 18.87 3.36 -20.33
C ALA A 181 17.42 3.87 -20.39
N LEU A 182 17.06 4.59 -21.45
CA LEU A 182 15.69 5.08 -21.62
C LEU A 182 14.67 3.92 -21.65
N ASP A 183 15.00 2.83 -22.35
CA ASP A 183 14.13 1.65 -22.45
C ASP A 183 13.92 1.00 -21.07
N ASP A 184 14.98 0.90 -20.26
CA ASP A 184 14.89 0.41 -18.88
C ASP A 184 13.99 1.30 -18.02
N TRP A 185 14.13 2.62 -18.16
CA TRP A 185 13.32 3.58 -17.45
C TRP A 185 11.83 3.45 -17.81
N MET A 186 11.54 3.32 -19.11
CA MET A 186 10.18 3.16 -19.62
C MET A 186 9.56 1.85 -19.14
N GLU A 187 10.33 0.75 -19.18
CA GLU A 187 9.88 -0.54 -18.65
C GLU A 187 9.53 -0.44 -17.16
N ILE A 188 10.41 0.13 -16.34
CA ILE A 188 10.17 0.32 -14.90
C ILE A 188 8.91 1.15 -14.68
N ARG A 189 8.75 2.26 -15.41
CA ARG A 189 7.56 3.11 -15.34
C ARG A 189 6.30 2.31 -15.65
N ASP A 190 6.27 1.61 -16.77
CA ASP A 190 5.09 0.89 -17.24
C ASP A 190 4.67 -0.23 -16.26
N ARG A 191 5.65 -0.93 -15.69
CA ARG A 191 5.40 -1.95 -14.65
C ARG A 191 4.87 -1.35 -13.37
N VAL A 192 5.42 -0.22 -12.92
CA VAL A 192 4.91 0.51 -11.76
C VAL A 192 3.46 0.95 -12.02
N VAL A 193 3.17 1.58 -13.16
CA VAL A 193 1.81 2.03 -13.49
C VAL A 193 0.81 0.86 -13.51
N LEU A 194 1.22 -0.31 -14.01
CA LEU A 194 0.40 -1.53 -13.97
C LEU A 194 0.07 -1.94 -12.53
N ILE A 195 1.08 -1.96 -11.64
CA ILE A 195 0.86 -2.28 -10.21
C ILE A 195 -0.07 -1.24 -9.55
N LEU A 196 0.11 0.07 -9.82
CA LEU A 196 -0.73 1.10 -9.20
C LEU A 196 -2.19 1.00 -9.63
N LYS A 197 -2.45 0.70 -10.91
CA LYS A 197 -3.79 0.45 -11.45
C LYS A 197 -4.43 -0.76 -10.78
N ASP A 198 -3.67 -1.83 -10.60
CA ASP A 198 -4.18 -3.03 -9.95
C ASP A 198 -4.49 -2.79 -8.45
N VAL A 199 -3.61 -2.09 -7.71
CA VAL A 199 -3.86 -1.68 -6.32
C VAL A 199 -5.17 -0.86 -6.22
N ARG A 200 -5.38 0.09 -7.13
CA ARG A 200 -6.64 0.86 -7.22
C ARG A 200 -7.85 -0.07 -7.32
N ASP A 201 -7.77 -1.04 -8.23
CA ASP A 201 -8.88 -1.92 -8.57
C ASP A 201 -9.21 -2.88 -7.43
N GLN A 202 -8.19 -3.45 -6.79
CA GLN A 202 -8.39 -4.29 -5.62
C GLN A 202 -9.09 -3.56 -4.48
N ILE A 203 -8.63 -2.35 -4.14
CA ILE A 203 -9.22 -1.56 -3.07
C ILE A 203 -10.66 -1.15 -3.43
N SER A 204 -10.87 -0.71 -4.66
CA SER A 204 -12.21 -0.30 -5.15
C SER A 204 -13.19 -1.48 -5.12
N ASN A 205 -12.77 -2.65 -5.60
CA ASN A 205 -13.60 -3.86 -5.58
C ASN A 205 -13.88 -4.33 -4.16
N SER A 206 -12.86 -4.33 -3.29
CA SER A 206 -12.98 -4.68 -1.87
C SER A 206 -14.00 -3.79 -1.15
N ALA A 207 -13.97 -2.48 -1.42
CA ALA A 207 -14.95 -1.54 -0.87
C ALA A 207 -16.37 -1.74 -1.45
N ALA A 208 -16.49 -1.90 -2.77
CA ALA A 208 -17.78 -2.04 -3.46
C ALA A 208 -18.50 -3.34 -3.08
N GLN A 209 -17.77 -4.45 -3.00
CA GLN A 209 -18.29 -5.77 -2.66
C GLN A 209 -18.31 -6.04 -1.15
N LYS A 210 -17.88 -5.07 -0.33
CA LYS A 210 -17.80 -5.19 1.13
C LYS A 210 -16.94 -6.40 1.58
N LEU A 211 -15.82 -6.64 0.90
CA LEU A 211 -14.87 -7.71 1.23
C LEU A 211 -14.09 -7.43 2.53
N TYR A 212 -14.24 -6.24 3.12
CA TYR A 212 -13.79 -5.94 4.47
C TYR A 212 -14.58 -6.66 5.57
N LEU A 213 -15.74 -7.25 5.26
CA LEU A 213 -16.56 -8.00 6.21
C LEU A 213 -16.14 -9.47 6.30
N ALA A 214 -16.11 -10.02 7.52
CA ALA A 214 -15.80 -11.44 7.75
C ALA A 214 -16.78 -12.38 7.04
N SER A 215 -18.07 -12.01 6.97
CA SER A 215 -19.11 -12.80 6.29
C SER A 215 -18.83 -13.00 4.80
N SER A 216 -18.20 -12.03 4.15
CA SER A 216 -17.88 -12.09 2.72
C SER A 216 -16.77 -13.11 2.43
N VAL A 217 -15.83 -13.27 3.37
CA VAL A 217 -14.72 -14.24 3.28
C VAL A 217 -15.23 -15.67 3.50
N ALA A 218 -16.14 -15.87 4.45
CA ALA A 218 -16.73 -17.18 4.73
C ALA A 218 -17.60 -17.71 3.57
N ALA A 219 -18.27 -16.81 2.83
CA ALA A 219 -19.05 -17.17 1.66
C ALA A 219 -18.17 -17.72 0.52
N SER A 220 -16.99 -17.13 0.29
CA SER A 220 -16.05 -17.60 -0.75
C SER A 220 -15.39 -18.95 -0.44
N SER A 221 -15.17 -19.29 0.84
CA SER A 221 -14.58 -20.58 1.24
C SER A 221 -15.58 -21.73 1.31
N SER A 222 -16.89 -21.44 1.27
CA SER A 222 -17.96 -22.46 1.31
C SER A 222 -18.43 -22.90 -0.08
N SER A 223 -17.89 -22.29 -1.14
CA SER A 223 -18.22 -22.51 -2.55
C SER A 223 -17.12 -23.23 -3.35
N VAL A 224 -16.14 -23.83 -2.64
CA VAL A 224 -15.08 -24.70 -3.17
C VAL A 224 -15.25 -26.08 -2.54
#